data_AF-V5I753-F1
#
_entry.id   AF-V5I753-F1
#
_cell.length_a   1.000
_cell.length_b   1.000
_cell.length_c   1.000
_cell.angle_alpha   90.00
_cell.angle_beta   90.00
_cell.angle_gamma   90.00
#
_symmetry.space_group_name_H-M   'P 1'
#
loop_
_entity.id
_entity.type
_entity.pdbx_description
1 polymer ?
#
loop_
_entity_poly.entity_id
_entity_poly.type
_entity_poly.pdbx_seq_one_letter_code
_entity_poly.pdbx_strand_id
1 'polypeptide(L)'
;RNTTHKPYDIHVFHPLRQLPYNNPCSINNGNCSHLCLIAPPLASSYLNIDGYGEEGQTTYKCACPNQFYLALDGRTCIANCTAGQWQCKGNDEKCIPWFWQCDGERDCKDGSDEPTTCPPRQCRAGTFQCKNGNCTPSATICDGIDDCGDNSDEQNCDKECPELEMKCRSNGRCILNSWKCDGDADCKDGSDEDPEICHKRACDPDTEFSCKNGRCIPKLWMCDFDNDCGDDSDEPAYMCRQKNCT
;
A
#
# COMPACT_ATOMS: atom_id res chain seq x y z
N ARG A 1 -24.25 -0.11 11.64
CA ARG A 1 -22.86 0.39 11.83
C ARG A 1 -22.16 -0.61 12.74
N ASN A 2 -21.33 -1.50 12.17
CA ASN A 2 -20.72 -2.64 12.87
C ASN A 2 -19.51 -2.14 13.68
N THR A 3 -19.54 -2.24 15.02
CA THR A 3 -18.55 -1.65 15.94
C THR A 3 -17.56 -2.68 16.49
N THR A 4 -17.24 -3.72 15.73
CA THR A 4 -16.36 -4.83 16.13
C THR A 4 -14.89 -4.45 16.34
N HIS A 5 -14.48 -3.21 16.05
CA HIS A 5 -13.08 -2.75 16.11
C HIS A 5 -12.85 -1.52 17.02
N LYS A 6 -13.73 -1.22 17.97
CA LYS A 6 -13.42 -0.22 19.00
C LYS A 6 -12.89 -0.95 20.24
N PRO A 7 -11.60 -0.80 20.61
CA PRO A 7 -11.16 -1.24 21.93
C PRO A 7 -11.91 -0.37 22.94
N TYR A 8 -12.91 -0.95 23.59
CA TYR A 8 -13.63 -0.29 24.67
C TYR A 8 -12.73 -0.31 25.91
N ASP A 9 -12.18 0.87 26.18
CA ASP A 9 -11.71 1.35 27.47
C ASP A 9 -10.34 0.83 27.95
N ILE A 10 -9.36 1.74 27.95
CA ILE A 10 -8.08 1.56 28.67
C ILE A 10 -8.31 2.12 30.08
N HIS A 11 -8.38 1.24 31.07
CA HIS A 11 -8.43 1.65 32.48
C HIS A 11 -7.01 1.86 33.00
N VAL A 12 -6.62 3.12 33.19
CA VAL A 12 -5.35 3.48 33.81
C VAL A 12 -5.55 3.56 35.33
N PHE A 13 -4.94 2.62 36.07
CA PHE A 13 -4.96 2.62 37.52
C PHE A 13 -3.71 3.30 38.08
N HIS A 14 -3.88 4.09 39.14
CA HIS A 14 -2.77 4.69 39.86
C HIS A 14 -1.85 3.59 40.44
N PRO A 15 -0.50 3.73 40.44
CA PRO A 15 0.42 2.72 40.96
C PRO A 15 0.12 2.27 42.41
N LEU A 16 -0.38 3.17 43.26
CA LEU A 16 -0.81 2.85 44.63
C LEU A 16 -2.05 1.94 44.72
N ARG A 17 -2.83 1.80 43.62
CA ARG A 17 -3.97 0.88 43.53
C ARG A 17 -3.59 -0.44 42.85
N GLN A 18 -2.38 -0.53 42.28
CA GLN A 18 -1.80 -1.76 41.75
C GLN A 18 -1.04 -2.45 42.88
N LEU A 19 -1.67 -3.46 43.49
CA LEU A 19 -0.98 -4.28 44.49
C LEU A 19 0.25 -4.95 43.82
N PRO A 20 1.41 -5.01 44.51
CA PRO A 20 2.57 -5.70 43.97
C PRO A 20 2.29 -7.20 43.92
N TYR A 21 2.29 -7.78 42.72
CA TYR A 21 2.16 -9.21 42.52
C TYR A 21 3.38 -9.77 41.80
N ASN A 22 3.71 -11.03 42.08
CA ASN A 22 4.72 -11.72 41.31
C ASN A 22 4.21 -11.95 39.87
N ASN A 23 5.02 -11.64 38.86
CA ASN A 23 4.65 -11.87 37.47
C ASN A 23 5.08 -13.29 37.06
N PRO A 24 4.17 -14.26 36.92
CA PRO A 24 4.53 -15.64 36.56
C PRO A 24 5.08 -15.74 35.12
N CYS A 25 4.83 -14.75 34.27
CA CYS A 25 5.41 -14.65 32.92
C CYS A 25 6.85 -14.10 32.92
N SER A 26 7.34 -13.54 34.04
CA SER A 26 8.68 -12.94 34.10
C SER A 26 9.81 -13.97 33.93
N ILE A 27 9.56 -15.22 34.31
CA ILE A 27 10.52 -16.33 34.19
C ILE A 27 10.13 -17.15 32.97
N ASN A 28 11.03 -17.20 31.98
CA ASN A 28 10.88 -18.00 30.75
C ASN A 28 9.51 -17.83 30.05
N ASN A 29 8.94 -16.62 30.08
CA ASN A 29 7.62 -16.33 29.51
C ASN A 29 6.49 -17.25 30.03
N GLY A 30 6.58 -17.72 31.29
CA GLY A 30 5.63 -18.70 31.83
C GLY A 30 5.68 -20.06 31.11
N ASN A 31 6.80 -20.38 30.45
CA ASN A 31 6.94 -21.49 29.49
C ASN A 31 5.96 -21.41 28.31
N CYS A 32 5.42 -20.23 27.99
CA CYS A 32 4.65 -20.00 26.77
C CYS A 32 5.60 -19.74 25.60
N SER A 33 5.35 -20.37 24.46
CA SER A 33 6.13 -20.17 23.24
C SER A 33 6.04 -18.74 22.69
N HIS A 34 4.86 -18.10 22.80
CA HIS A 34 4.60 -16.77 22.23
C HIS A 34 4.04 -15.79 23.26
N LEU A 35 2.74 -15.80 23.55
CA LEU A 35 2.12 -14.85 24.48
C LEU A 35 1.85 -15.50 25.82
N CYS A 36 2.30 -14.87 26.92
CA CYS A 36 1.93 -15.20 28.29
C CYS A 36 1.00 -14.11 28.84
N LEU A 37 -0.26 -14.45 29.04
CA LEU A 37 -1.29 -13.52 29.51
C LEU A 37 -1.54 -13.75 30.99
N ILE A 38 -1.19 -12.76 31.82
CA ILE A 38 -1.44 -12.78 33.25
C ILE A 38 -2.95 -12.65 33.48
N ALA A 39 -3.49 -13.52 34.32
CA ALA A 39 -4.88 -13.53 34.74
C ALA A 39 -4.96 -13.34 36.26
N PRO A 40 -6.04 -12.69 36.75
CA PRO A 40 -6.29 -12.61 38.18
C PRO A 40 -6.37 -14.03 38.79
N PRO A 41 -6.13 -14.17 40.10
CA PRO A 41 -6.26 -15.45 40.76
C PRO A 41 -7.68 -16.00 40.58
N LEU A 42 -7.81 -17.33 40.43
CA LEU A 42 -9.11 -17.99 40.38
C LEU A 42 -9.86 -17.69 41.69
N ALA A 43 -11.17 -17.48 41.59
CA ALA A 43 -12.08 -16.94 42.63
C ALA A 43 -11.99 -17.56 44.05
N SER A 44 -11.23 -18.65 44.23
CA SER A 44 -10.96 -19.27 45.52
C SER A 44 -9.93 -18.54 46.39
N SER A 45 -9.23 -17.50 45.91
CA SER A 45 -8.30 -16.71 46.74
C SER A 45 -8.88 -15.41 47.30
N TYR A 46 -10.13 -15.06 46.96
CA TYR A 46 -10.80 -13.85 47.47
C TYR A 46 -11.65 -14.10 48.72
N LEU A 47 -11.67 -15.33 49.23
CA LEU A 47 -12.37 -15.67 50.47
C LEU A 47 -11.37 -15.66 51.64
N ASN A 48 -11.09 -14.46 52.16
CA ASN A 48 -10.73 -14.30 53.57
C ASN A 48 -11.53 -13.11 54.12
N ILE A 49 -12.69 -13.45 54.68
CA ILE A 49 -13.27 -12.77 55.82
C ILE A 49 -12.19 -12.76 56.92
N ASP A 50 -11.94 -11.61 57.53
CA ASP A 50 -10.95 -11.39 58.61
C ASP A 50 -9.52 -10.97 58.19
N GLY A 51 -9.40 -9.86 57.46
CA GLY A 51 -8.37 -8.83 57.71
C GLY A 51 -6.88 -9.17 57.49
N TYR A 52 -6.51 -10.39 57.17
CA TYR A 52 -5.17 -10.82 56.76
C TYR A 52 -5.30 -11.64 55.48
N GLY A 53 -5.11 -11.01 54.32
CA GLY A 53 -5.18 -11.68 53.02
C GLY A 53 -3.92 -12.49 52.76
N GLU A 54 -4.05 -13.81 52.60
CA GLU A 54 -2.98 -14.64 52.05
C GLU A 54 -2.66 -14.25 50.60
N GLU A 55 -1.40 -14.46 50.21
CA GLU A 55 -0.85 -14.15 48.89
C GLU A 55 -1.62 -14.90 47.78
N GLY A 56 -2.62 -14.25 47.19
CA GLY A 56 -3.29 -14.77 46.01
C GLY A 56 -2.29 -14.93 44.86
N GLN A 57 -1.96 -16.18 44.51
CA GLN A 57 -1.07 -16.46 43.38
C GLN A 57 -1.71 -15.99 42.08
N THR A 58 -1.04 -15.05 41.40
CA THR A 58 -1.37 -14.65 40.04
C THR A 58 -1.30 -15.85 39.11
N THR A 59 -2.32 -16.02 38.27
CA THR A 59 -2.36 -17.10 37.29
C THR A 59 -1.95 -16.56 35.91
N TYR A 60 -1.67 -17.43 34.96
CA TYR A 60 -1.41 -17.03 33.59
C TYR A 60 -1.94 -18.08 32.62
N LYS A 61 -2.18 -17.65 31.38
CA LYS A 61 -2.55 -18.50 30.27
C LYS A 61 -1.70 -18.18 29.05
N CYS A 62 -1.22 -19.21 28.36
CA CYS A 62 -0.56 -19.01 27.08
C CYS A 62 -1.58 -18.75 25.98
N ALA A 63 -1.27 -17.81 25.10
CA ALA A 63 -2.08 -17.49 23.93
C ALA A 63 -1.18 -17.37 22.69
N CYS A 64 -1.81 -17.47 21.51
CA CYS A 64 -1.11 -17.45 20.25
C CYS A 64 -1.48 -16.20 19.43
N PRO A 65 -0.54 -15.64 18.66
CA PRO A 65 -0.80 -14.57 17.70
C PRO A 65 -1.81 -15.01 16.62
N ASN A 66 -2.31 -14.06 15.84
CA ASN A 66 -3.16 -14.37 14.68
C ASN A 66 -2.45 -15.36 13.74
N GLN A 67 -3.20 -16.33 13.21
CA GLN A 67 -2.72 -17.42 12.35
C GLN A 67 -1.88 -18.50 13.05
N PHE A 68 -1.92 -18.54 14.38
CA PHE A 68 -1.37 -19.63 15.18
C PHE A 68 -2.46 -20.25 16.05
N TYR A 69 -2.37 -21.55 16.30
CA TYR A 69 -3.22 -22.24 17.27
C TYR A 69 -2.41 -22.80 18.41
N LEU A 70 -3.01 -22.83 19.60
CA LEU A 70 -2.38 -23.39 20.79
C LEU A 70 -2.41 -24.91 20.70
N ALA A 71 -1.25 -25.53 20.81
CA ALA A 71 -1.07 -26.97 20.83
C ALA A 71 -1.72 -27.61 22.07
N LEU A 72 -1.85 -28.93 22.06
CA LEU A 72 -2.48 -29.70 23.14
C LEU A 72 -1.76 -29.58 24.49
N ASP A 73 -0.49 -29.16 24.49
CA ASP A 73 0.29 -28.88 25.70
C ASP A 73 -0.12 -27.57 26.40
N GLY A 74 -0.96 -26.75 25.76
CA GLY A 74 -1.42 -25.46 26.27
C GLY A 74 -0.33 -24.40 26.35
N ARG A 75 0.82 -24.59 25.69
CA ARG A 75 2.01 -23.73 25.79
C ARG A 75 2.64 -23.39 24.45
N THR A 76 2.60 -24.32 23.50
CA THR A 76 3.24 -24.17 22.19
C THR A 76 2.25 -23.65 21.16
N CYS A 77 2.63 -22.66 20.36
CA CYS A 77 1.81 -22.14 19.28
C CYS A 77 2.32 -22.69 17.96
N ILE A 78 1.43 -23.34 17.22
CA ILE A 78 1.76 -23.92 15.92
C ILE A 78 1.15 -23.03 14.83
N ALA A 79 1.95 -22.73 13.82
CA ALA A 79 1.52 -21.97 12.66
C ALA A 79 0.40 -22.70 11.91
N ASN A 80 -0.70 -21.98 11.63
CA ASN A 80 -1.76 -22.41 10.74
C ASN A 80 -1.72 -21.53 9.48
N CYS A 81 -0.75 -21.81 8.61
CA CYS A 81 -0.61 -21.06 7.37
C CYS A 81 -1.77 -21.41 6.42
N THR A 82 -2.44 -20.38 5.92
CA THR A 82 -3.49 -20.54 4.89
C THR A 82 -2.87 -20.83 3.52
N ALA A 83 -3.66 -21.31 2.54
CA ALA A 83 -3.16 -21.65 1.21
C ALA A 83 -2.47 -20.49 0.44
N GLY A 84 -2.69 -19.24 0.86
CA GLY A 84 -2.00 -18.05 0.31
C GLY A 84 -0.72 -17.66 1.05
N GLN A 85 -0.22 -18.50 1.96
CA GLN A 85 0.96 -18.23 2.78
C GLN A 85 1.96 -19.38 2.65
N TRP A 86 3.24 -19.02 2.68
CA TRP A 86 4.35 -19.95 2.71
C TRP A 86 4.84 -20.13 4.16
N GLN A 87 5.04 -21.37 4.57
CA GLN A 87 5.59 -21.68 5.88
C GLN A 87 7.12 -21.74 5.79
N CYS A 88 7.81 -20.94 6.60
CA CYS A 88 9.26 -21.04 6.75
C CYS A 88 9.64 -22.46 7.23
N LYS A 89 10.79 -22.96 6.79
CA LYS A 89 11.29 -24.29 7.16
C LYS A 89 12.06 -24.23 8.48
N GLY A 90 12.43 -25.41 9.00
CA GLY A 90 13.23 -25.53 10.21
C GLY A 90 12.47 -25.17 11.50
N ASN A 91 13.12 -24.37 12.36
CA ASN A 91 12.55 -23.88 13.63
C ASN A 91 11.88 -22.50 13.49
N ASP A 92 11.75 -21.97 12.27
CA ASP A 92 11.04 -20.71 12.07
C ASP A 92 9.56 -21.01 11.79
N GLU A 93 8.75 -20.93 12.84
CA GLU A 93 7.31 -21.18 12.77
C GLU A 93 6.55 -19.99 12.13
N LYS A 94 7.21 -19.15 11.32
CA LYS A 94 6.63 -17.97 10.69
C LYS A 94 5.93 -18.34 9.36
N CYS A 95 4.72 -17.82 9.16
CA CYS A 95 4.08 -17.82 7.84
C CYS A 95 4.35 -16.47 7.15
N ILE A 96 4.92 -16.51 5.95
CA ILE A 96 5.09 -15.35 5.08
C ILE A 96 4.02 -15.40 3.97
N PRO A 97 3.64 -14.28 3.34
CA PRO A 97 2.81 -14.32 2.13
C PRO A 97 3.46 -15.15 1.02
N TRP A 98 2.67 -15.85 0.20
CA TRP A 98 3.20 -16.71 -0.87
C TRP A 98 4.13 -15.97 -1.84
N PHE A 99 3.92 -14.67 -2.02
CA PHE A 99 4.68 -13.82 -2.94
C PHE A 99 6.02 -13.34 -2.36
N TRP A 100 6.31 -13.63 -1.09
CA TRP A 100 7.63 -13.43 -0.46
C TRP A 100 8.54 -14.66 -0.62
N GLN A 101 8.05 -15.72 -1.25
CA GLN A 101 8.93 -16.80 -1.67
C GLN A 101 9.74 -16.34 -2.90
N CYS A 102 11.07 -16.44 -2.81
CA CYS A 102 11.99 -16.10 -3.90
C CYS A 102 11.90 -14.63 -4.37
N ASP A 103 11.59 -13.68 -3.49
CA ASP A 103 11.42 -12.28 -3.86
C ASP A 103 12.72 -11.45 -3.77
N GLY A 104 13.82 -12.02 -3.30
CA GLY A 104 15.12 -11.36 -3.15
C GLY A 104 15.37 -10.79 -1.75
N GLU A 105 14.42 -10.95 -0.82
CA GLU A 105 14.57 -10.56 0.58
C GLU A 105 14.52 -11.79 1.50
N ARG A 106 15.34 -11.76 2.56
CA ARG A 106 15.33 -12.82 3.58
C ARG A 106 14.24 -12.52 4.61
N ASP A 107 13.03 -13.01 4.37
CA ASP A 107 11.88 -12.90 5.26
C ASP A 107 11.80 -14.02 6.29
N CYS A 108 12.27 -15.23 5.97
CA CYS A 108 12.42 -16.28 6.96
C CYS A 108 13.75 -16.12 7.72
N LYS A 109 13.75 -16.34 9.03
CA LYS A 109 14.98 -16.29 9.86
C LYS A 109 16.04 -17.27 9.40
N ASP A 110 15.61 -18.39 8.84
CA ASP A 110 16.48 -19.43 8.29
C ASP A 110 16.81 -19.23 6.80
N GLY A 111 16.19 -18.25 6.13
CA GLY A 111 16.34 -17.99 4.69
C GLY A 111 15.75 -19.09 3.80
N SER A 112 14.83 -19.91 4.32
CA SER A 112 14.20 -21.00 3.56
C SER A 112 13.23 -20.55 2.47
N ASP A 113 12.83 -19.29 2.52
CA ASP A 113 12.12 -18.55 1.47
C ASP A 113 12.98 -18.25 0.24
N GLU A 114 14.31 -18.24 0.39
CA GLU A 114 15.27 -17.91 -0.68
C GLU A 114 16.28 -19.03 -1.00
N PRO A 115 15.85 -20.26 -1.34
CA PRO A 115 16.78 -21.32 -1.73
C PRO A 115 17.48 -20.99 -3.06
N THR A 116 18.68 -21.54 -3.25
CA THR A 116 19.43 -21.44 -4.52
C THR A 116 18.72 -22.07 -5.73
N THR A 117 17.63 -22.82 -5.50
CA THR A 117 16.77 -23.38 -6.56
C THR A 117 15.66 -22.43 -7.01
N CYS A 118 15.56 -21.23 -6.44
CA CYS A 118 14.60 -20.23 -6.89
C CYS A 118 14.82 -19.89 -8.37
N PRO A 119 13.74 -19.65 -9.14
CA PRO A 119 13.86 -19.11 -10.49
C PRO A 119 14.62 -17.77 -10.45
N PRO A 120 15.30 -17.39 -11.53
CA PRO A 120 15.98 -16.10 -11.61
C PRO A 120 14.97 -15.00 -11.26
N ARG A 121 15.37 -14.11 -10.33
CA ARG A 121 14.53 -13.02 -9.82
C ARG A 121 13.88 -12.32 -11.01
N GLN A 122 12.55 -12.29 -11.04
CA GLN A 122 11.80 -11.49 -12.00
C GLN A 122 11.01 -10.47 -11.21
N CYS A 123 11.13 -9.22 -11.61
CA CYS A 123 10.34 -8.16 -11.01
C CYS A 123 8.86 -8.39 -11.31
N ARG A 124 8.00 -7.96 -10.39
CA ARG A 124 6.55 -8.10 -10.51
C ARG A 124 6.05 -7.46 -11.82
N ALA A 125 4.99 -8.01 -12.39
CA ALA A 125 4.31 -7.36 -13.52
C ALA A 125 3.94 -5.90 -13.15
N GLY A 126 4.43 -4.95 -13.94
CA GLY A 126 4.29 -3.50 -13.70
C GLY A 126 5.52 -2.81 -13.10
N THR A 127 6.60 -3.55 -12.77
CA THR A 127 7.89 -2.98 -12.38
C THR A 127 8.98 -3.32 -13.40
N PHE A 128 9.96 -2.43 -13.52
CA PHE A 128 11.14 -2.60 -14.36
C PHE A 128 12.20 -3.40 -13.64
N GLN A 129 12.86 -4.30 -14.37
CA GLN A 129 13.98 -5.07 -13.85
C GLN A 129 15.31 -4.49 -14.32
N CYS A 130 16.06 -3.93 -13.37
CA CYS A 130 17.41 -3.42 -13.57
C CYS A 130 18.40 -4.55 -13.89
N LYS A 131 19.56 -4.24 -14.47
CA LYS A 131 20.59 -5.26 -14.80
C LYS A 131 21.20 -5.90 -13.54
N ASN A 132 21.30 -5.14 -12.45
CA ASN A 132 21.69 -5.62 -11.13
C ASN A 132 20.61 -6.48 -10.43
N GLY A 133 19.44 -6.67 -11.03
CA GLY A 133 18.32 -7.42 -10.46
C GLY A 133 17.45 -6.62 -9.48
N ASN A 134 17.71 -5.33 -9.29
CA ASN A 134 16.82 -4.44 -8.56
C ASN A 134 15.53 -4.19 -9.35
N CYS A 135 14.46 -3.82 -8.63
CA CYS A 135 13.15 -3.57 -9.23
C CYS A 135 12.73 -2.12 -8.98
N THR A 136 12.53 -1.35 -10.04
CA THR A 136 12.05 0.03 -9.98
C THR A 136 10.65 0.13 -10.58
N PRO A 137 9.82 1.12 -10.20
CA PRO A 137 8.55 1.37 -10.86
C PRO A 137 8.74 1.68 -12.35
N SER A 138 7.80 1.28 -13.21
CA SER A 138 7.89 1.64 -14.64
C SER A 138 7.90 3.16 -14.89
N ALA A 139 7.34 3.93 -13.96
CA ALA A 139 7.27 5.38 -14.01
C ALA A 139 8.64 6.07 -13.92
N THR A 140 9.64 5.41 -13.34
CA THR A 140 11.01 5.94 -13.14
C THR A 140 11.97 5.49 -14.25
N ILE A 141 11.46 4.82 -15.29
CA ILE A 141 12.27 4.52 -16.47
C ILE A 141 12.46 5.81 -17.26
N CYS A 142 13.71 6.18 -17.54
CA CYS A 142 14.05 7.32 -18.39
C CYS A 142 13.52 8.66 -17.83
N ASP A 143 13.52 8.84 -16.51
CA ASP A 143 13.10 10.08 -15.87
C ASP A 143 14.28 11.06 -15.63
N GLY A 144 15.49 10.60 -15.93
CA GLY A 144 16.75 11.32 -15.76
C GLY A 144 17.40 11.11 -14.39
N ILE A 145 16.94 10.14 -13.60
CA ILE A 145 17.44 9.77 -12.28
C ILE A 145 17.89 8.30 -12.33
N ASP A 146 18.99 7.98 -11.65
CA ASP A 146 19.44 6.59 -11.48
C ASP A 146 18.75 5.97 -10.26
N ASP A 147 17.57 5.40 -10.47
CA ASP A 147 16.81 4.68 -9.44
C ASP A 147 17.28 3.23 -9.31
N CYS A 148 17.82 2.66 -10.38
CA CYS A 148 18.39 1.32 -10.36
C CYS A 148 19.71 1.24 -9.54
N GLY A 149 20.45 2.33 -9.42
CA GLY A 149 21.80 2.42 -8.85
C GLY A 149 22.91 1.89 -9.75
N ASP A 150 22.55 1.38 -10.93
CA ASP A 150 23.45 0.92 -12.01
C ASP A 150 23.14 1.59 -13.35
N ASN A 151 22.27 2.62 -13.34
CA ASN A 151 21.82 3.42 -14.46
C ASN A 151 21.14 2.60 -15.57
N SER A 152 20.59 1.43 -15.25
CA SER A 152 19.96 0.53 -16.24
C SER A 152 18.63 1.06 -16.77
N ASP A 153 17.91 1.79 -15.93
CA ASP A 153 16.69 2.54 -16.20
C ASP A 153 16.86 3.67 -17.23
N GLU A 154 18.04 4.30 -17.28
CA GLU A 154 18.32 5.43 -18.19
C GLU A 154 19.07 5.05 -19.48
N GLN A 155 19.48 3.78 -19.63
CA GLN A 155 20.34 3.36 -20.74
C GLN A 155 19.60 3.07 -22.06
N ASN A 156 18.28 2.91 -22.05
CA ASN A 156 17.52 2.39 -23.20
C ASN A 156 16.30 3.24 -23.58
N CYS A 157 16.41 4.55 -23.35
CA CYS A 157 15.36 5.53 -23.58
C CYS A 157 15.09 5.81 -25.06
N ASP A 158 15.93 5.31 -25.96
CA ASP A 158 15.76 5.44 -27.40
C ASP A 158 14.79 4.43 -28.01
N LYS A 159 14.36 3.41 -27.25
CA LYS A 159 13.37 2.44 -27.74
C LYS A 159 12.02 3.09 -28.06
N GLU A 160 11.30 2.47 -28.99
CA GLU A 160 9.89 2.78 -29.24
C GLU A 160 9.04 2.25 -28.09
N CYS A 161 8.07 3.05 -27.67
CA CYS A 161 7.10 2.66 -26.64
C CYS A 161 6.14 1.59 -27.21
N PRO A 162 5.54 0.74 -26.35
CA PRO A 162 4.43 -0.14 -26.71
C PRO A 162 3.29 0.61 -27.43
N GLU A 163 2.49 -0.11 -28.23
CA GLU A 163 1.46 0.45 -29.12
C GLU A 163 0.42 1.35 -28.42
N LEU A 164 0.19 1.16 -27.12
CA LEU A 164 -0.75 1.94 -26.31
C LEU A 164 -0.11 3.08 -25.51
N GLU A 165 1.18 3.34 -25.73
CA GLU A 165 1.97 4.33 -25.02
C GLU A 165 2.57 5.35 -26.00
N MET A 166 2.71 6.59 -25.55
CA MET A 166 3.39 7.65 -26.27
C MET A 166 4.71 8.00 -25.59
N LYS A 167 5.68 8.39 -26.42
CA LYS A 167 7.01 8.78 -25.98
C LYS A 167 7.08 10.28 -25.71
N CYS A 168 7.43 10.66 -24.49
CA CYS A 168 7.77 12.04 -24.13
C CYS A 168 8.97 12.52 -24.94
N ARG A 169 8.90 13.76 -25.43
CA ARG A 169 9.93 14.35 -26.31
C ARG A 169 11.26 14.61 -25.58
N SER A 170 11.19 14.95 -24.29
CA SER A 170 12.35 15.37 -23.50
C SER A 170 13.31 14.25 -23.11
N ASN A 171 12.79 13.14 -22.60
CA ASN A 171 13.58 12.09 -21.96
C ASN A 171 13.31 10.68 -22.49
N GLY A 172 12.36 10.53 -23.42
CA GLY A 172 11.99 9.23 -23.97
C GLY A 172 11.15 8.36 -23.04
N ARG A 173 10.63 8.92 -21.93
CA ARG A 173 9.66 8.26 -21.05
C ARG A 173 8.40 7.88 -21.82
N CYS A 174 7.87 6.69 -21.56
CA CYS A 174 6.62 6.25 -22.13
C CYS A 174 5.47 6.53 -21.15
N ILE A 175 4.44 7.24 -21.61
CA ILE A 175 3.19 7.46 -20.88
C ILE A 175 2.05 6.81 -21.65
N LEU A 176 0.93 6.53 -21.00
CA LEU A 176 -0.23 5.94 -21.69
C LEU A 176 -0.81 6.92 -22.71
N ASN A 177 -1.32 6.42 -23.83
CA ASN A 177 -2.03 7.26 -24.81
C ASN A 177 -3.30 7.93 -24.22
N SER A 178 -3.83 7.42 -23.12
CA SER A 178 -4.94 8.05 -22.38
C SER A 178 -4.54 9.33 -21.65
N TRP A 179 -3.24 9.50 -21.37
CA TRP A 179 -2.65 10.67 -20.71
C TRP A 179 -2.11 11.69 -21.72
N LYS A 180 -2.54 11.53 -22.97
CA LYS A 180 -2.20 12.47 -24.04
C LYS A 180 -3.35 13.44 -24.18
N CYS A 181 -3.09 14.73 -23.96
CA CYS A 181 -4.09 15.78 -24.08
C CYS A 181 -5.25 15.60 -23.09
N ASP A 182 -4.98 15.08 -21.90
CA ASP A 182 -5.96 14.93 -20.82
C ASP A 182 -6.02 16.15 -19.88
N GLY A 183 -5.09 17.09 -20.07
CA GLY A 183 -5.03 18.36 -19.37
C GLY A 183 -4.04 18.38 -18.20
N ASP A 184 -3.40 17.26 -17.88
CA ASP A 184 -2.33 17.15 -16.89
C ASP A 184 -0.97 16.99 -17.58
N ALA A 185 0.07 17.65 -17.06
CA ALA A 185 1.41 17.53 -17.62
C ALA A 185 2.13 16.31 -17.03
N ASP A 186 1.95 15.15 -17.66
CA ASP A 186 2.60 13.88 -17.29
C ASP A 186 4.02 13.74 -17.85
N CYS A 187 4.31 14.37 -19.00
CA CYS A 187 5.69 14.55 -19.42
C CYS A 187 6.35 15.71 -18.67
N LYS A 188 7.63 15.53 -18.31
CA LYS A 188 8.42 16.57 -17.62
C LYS A 188 8.52 17.89 -18.40
N ASP A 189 8.43 17.81 -19.73
CA ASP A 189 8.41 18.95 -20.64
C ASP A 189 6.99 19.36 -21.11
N GLY A 190 5.94 18.70 -20.62
CA GLY A 190 4.56 18.92 -21.06
C GLY A 190 4.33 18.59 -22.54
N SER A 191 5.16 17.70 -23.13
CA SER A 191 5.06 17.36 -24.55
C SER A 191 3.84 16.52 -24.91
N ASP A 192 3.23 15.90 -23.92
CA ASP A 192 1.93 15.24 -23.92
C ASP A 192 0.75 16.22 -24.08
N GLU A 193 0.90 17.43 -23.53
CA GLU A 193 -0.08 18.51 -23.58
C GLU A 193 0.28 19.59 -24.63
N ASP A 194 1.16 19.26 -25.58
CA ASP A 194 1.60 20.18 -26.62
C ASP A 194 0.39 20.65 -27.48
N PRO A 195 0.07 21.96 -27.51
CA PRO A 195 -1.09 22.47 -28.24
C PRO A 195 -1.05 22.12 -29.74
N GLU A 196 0.14 22.02 -30.33
CA GLU A 196 0.31 21.64 -31.74
C GLU A 196 -0.05 20.18 -32.01
N ILE A 197 -0.15 19.35 -30.99
CA ILE A 197 -0.53 17.94 -31.08
C ILE A 197 -1.98 17.77 -30.62
N CYS A 198 -2.35 18.41 -29.51
CA CYS A 198 -3.66 18.27 -28.86
C CYS A 198 -4.77 19.03 -29.58
N HIS A 199 -4.49 20.24 -30.07
CA HIS A 199 -5.49 21.10 -30.69
C HIS A 199 -5.60 20.92 -32.21
N LYS A 200 -4.87 19.94 -32.77
CA LYS A 200 -4.95 19.57 -34.20
C LYS A 200 -6.04 18.54 -34.51
N ARG A 201 -6.87 18.15 -33.55
CA ARG A 201 -8.04 17.31 -33.85
C ARG A 201 -9.20 18.17 -34.34
N ALA A 202 -9.95 17.66 -35.32
CA ALA A 202 -11.22 18.28 -35.68
C ALA A 202 -12.23 17.98 -34.57
N CYS A 203 -12.79 19.02 -33.96
CA CYS A 203 -13.83 18.85 -32.94
C CYS A 203 -15.09 18.25 -33.58
N ASP A 204 -15.78 17.40 -32.82
CA ASP A 204 -17.07 16.85 -33.24
C ASP A 204 -18.12 17.97 -33.27
N PRO A 205 -18.72 18.28 -34.45
CA PRO A 205 -19.59 19.44 -34.59
C PRO A 205 -20.95 19.26 -33.91
N ASP A 206 -21.31 18.05 -33.45
CA ASP A 206 -22.59 17.75 -32.80
C ASP A 206 -22.47 17.82 -31.28
N THR A 207 -21.35 17.37 -30.72
CA THR A 207 -21.14 17.21 -29.28
C THR A 207 -20.11 18.16 -28.66
N GLU A 208 -19.18 18.69 -29.45
CA GLU A 208 -18.07 19.54 -28.98
C GLU A 208 -18.17 20.98 -29.51
N PHE A 209 -17.55 21.91 -28.79
CA PHE A 209 -17.34 23.31 -29.11
C PHE A 209 -15.84 23.54 -29.33
N SER A 210 -15.50 24.31 -30.37
CA SER A 210 -14.12 24.64 -30.72
C SER A 210 -13.74 26.00 -30.12
N CYS A 211 -12.79 25.97 -29.19
CA CYS A 211 -12.17 27.14 -28.59
C CYS A 211 -11.27 27.88 -29.59
N LYS A 212 -10.94 29.17 -29.34
CA LYS A 212 -10.09 29.94 -30.26
C LYS A 212 -8.65 29.44 -30.29
N ASN A 213 -8.17 28.87 -29.18
CA ASN A 213 -6.88 28.18 -29.10
C ASN A 213 -6.87 26.79 -29.77
N GLY A 214 -8.00 26.35 -30.36
CA GLY A 214 -8.13 25.06 -31.05
C GLY A 214 -8.49 23.87 -30.14
N ARG A 215 -8.66 24.10 -28.83
CA ARG A 215 -9.16 23.08 -27.89
C ARG A 215 -10.62 22.73 -28.20
N CYS A 216 -10.96 21.46 -28.01
CA CYS A 216 -12.35 20.99 -28.11
C CYS A 216 -12.88 20.72 -26.71
N ILE A 217 -13.99 21.35 -26.35
CA ILE A 217 -14.71 21.11 -25.09
C ILE A 217 -16.12 20.60 -25.40
N PRO A 218 -16.81 19.87 -24.51
CA PRO A 218 -18.22 19.57 -24.68
C PRO A 218 -19.08 20.83 -24.87
N LYS A 219 -20.06 20.83 -25.78
CA LYS A 219 -20.97 21.99 -25.96
C LYS A 219 -21.75 22.37 -24.72
N LEU A 220 -21.94 21.43 -23.80
CA LEU A 220 -22.59 21.67 -22.51
C LEU A 220 -21.78 22.63 -21.63
N TRP A 221 -20.45 22.64 -21.81
CA TRP A 221 -19.49 23.52 -21.12
C TRP A 221 -19.38 24.90 -21.79
N MET A 222 -20.16 25.16 -22.84
CA MET A 222 -20.26 26.51 -23.39
C MET A 222 -21.20 27.36 -22.52
N CYS A 223 -20.66 28.43 -21.94
CA CYS A 223 -21.36 29.35 -21.04
C CYS A 223 -21.89 28.68 -19.76
N ASP A 224 -21.07 27.92 -19.06
CA ASP A 224 -21.41 27.29 -17.78
C ASP A 224 -20.74 27.92 -16.55
N PHE A 225 -20.08 29.07 -16.71
CA PHE A 225 -19.36 29.87 -15.70
C PHE A 225 -17.95 29.38 -15.34
N ASP A 226 -17.45 28.35 -16.02
CA ASP A 226 -16.09 27.86 -15.89
C ASP A 226 -15.30 28.06 -17.20
N ASN A 227 -14.00 28.38 -17.09
CA ASN A 227 -13.11 28.55 -18.25
C ASN A 227 -12.51 27.20 -18.64
N ASP A 228 -13.28 26.41 -19.38
CA ASP A 228 -12.88 25.08 -19.85
C ASP A 228 -11.97 25.15 -21.08
N CYS A 229 -12.08 26.23 -21.87
CA CYS A 229 -11.18 26.46 -23.00
C CYS A 229 -9.74 26.82 -22.56
N GLY A 230 -9.55 27.37 -21.35
CA GLY A 230 -8.30 27.95 -20.86
C GLY A 230 -7.96 29.33 -21.45
N ASP A 231 -8.74 29.81 -22.43
CA ASP A 231 -8.60 31.12 -23.08
C ASP A 231 -9.89 31.98 -23.03
N ASP A 232 -10.86 31.59 -22.20
CA ASP A 232 -12.19 32.22 -22.03
C ASP A 232 -13.02 32.31 -23.34
N SER A 233 -12.74 31.46 -24.33
CA SER A 233 -13.47 31.47 -25.62
C SER A 233 -14.87 30.88 -25.55
N ASP A 234 -15.13 30.05 -24.57
CA ASP A 234 -16.39 29.42 -24.16
C ASP A 234 -17.28 30.31 -23.28
N GLU A 235 -16.68 31.30 -22.63
CA GLU A 235 -17.34 32.23 -21.69
C GLU A 235 -17.52 33.69 -22.18
N PRO A 236 -17.72 33.99 -23.49
CA PRO A 236 -17.79 35.37 -23.94
C PRO A 236 -19.00 36.11 -23.33
N ALA A 237 -18.72 37.17 -22.58
CA ALA A 237 -19.76 37.99 -21.93
C ALA A 237 -20.85 38.50 -22.91
N TYR A 238 -20.53 38.70 -24.19
CA TYR A 238 -21.51 39.15 -25.18
C TYR A 238 -22.48 38.04 -25.66
N MET A 239 -22.11 36.76 -25.49
CA MET A 239 -22.91 35.60 -25.90
C MET A 239 -23.55 34.88 -24.70
N CYS A 240 -22.84 34.78 -23.57
CA CYS A 240 -23.26 34.00 -22.41
C CYS A 240 -24.19 34.77 -21.44
N ARG A 241 -24.31 36.10 -21.57
CA ARG A 241 -25.17 36.95 -20.70
C ARG A 241 -26.68 36.67 -20.79
N GLN A 242 -27.13 35.79 -21.68
CA GLN A 242 -28.56 35.50 -21.92
C GLN A 242 -29.03 34.12 -21.44
N LYS A 243 -28.14 33.26 -20.92
CA LYS A 243 -28.56 31.99 -20.31
C LYS A 243 -29.08 32.26 -18.89
N ASN A 244 -30.36 32.59 -18.76
CA ASN A 244 -31.05 32.53 -17.48
C ASN A 244 -31.23 31.06 -17.10
N CYS A 245 -30.81 30.69 -15.88
CA CYS A 245 -31.15 29.41 -15.29
C CYS A 245 -32.68 29.28 -15.20
N THR A 246 -33.26 28.38 -15.97
CA THR A 246 -34.65 27.90 -15.80
C THR A 246 -34.66 26.62 -14.98
#